data_AF-A0A8T5FET5-F1
#
_entry.id   AF-A0A8T5FET5-F1
#
_cell.length_a   1.000
_cell.length_b   1.000
_cell.length_c   1.000
_cell.angle_alpha   90.00
_cell.angle_beta   90.00
_cell.angle_gamma   90.00
#
_symmetry.space_group_name_H-M   'P 1'
#
loop_
_entity.id
_entity.type
_entity.pdbx_description
1 polymer ?
#
loop_
_entity_poly.entity_id
_entity_poly.type
_entity_poly.pdbx_seq_one_letter_code
_entity_poly.pdbx_strand_id
1 'polypeptide(L)' 'MRRFWQENTTNQEDDGKLRNSLAELECEEAIIQDKQEFGRVRNSMMSVLRAKHSDELANRVLSRVNKRINSKHLNQKSFI' A
#
# COMPACT_ATOMS: atom_id res chain seq x y z
N MET A 1 15.22 5.50 46.09
CA MET A 1 15.77 6.33 45.00
C MET A 1 16.66 5.40 44.16
N ARG A 2 16.60 5.27 42.83
CA ARG A 2 16.13 6.11 41.73
C ARG A 2 15.52 5.20 40.65
N ARG A 3 14.39 5.60 40.04
CA ARG A 3 13.91 4.99 38.80
C ARG A 3 14.77 5.58 37.67
N PHE A 4 15.59 4.74 37.07
CA PHE A 4 16.42 5.11 35.92
C PHE A 4 15.50 5.05 34.70
N TRP A 5 14.93 6.19 34.31
CA TRP A 5 14.21 6.31 33.05
C TRP A 5 15.25 6.24 31.93
N GLN A 6 15.28 5.12 31.22
CA GLN A 6 15.99 5.03 29.95
C GLN A 6 15.19 5.85 28.92
N GLU A 7 15.66 7.06 28.65
CA GLU A 7 15.28 7.79 27.44
C GLU A 7 15.99 7.13 26.27
N ASN A 8 15.32 6.15 25.66
CA ASN A 8 15.73 5.57 24.39
C ASN A 8 15.47 6.60 23.29
N THR A 9 16.55 7.21 22.78
CA THR A 9 16.57 8.01 21.56
C THR A 9 16.08 7.18 20.37
N THR A 10 14.80 7.32 20.02
CA THR A 10 14.14 6.51 18.97
C THR A 10 13.46 7.41 17.94
N ASN A 11 14.18 8.35 17.33
CA ASN A 11 13.56 9.35 16.44
C ASN A 11 14.22 9.47 15.05
N GLN A 12 14.86 8.41 14.54
CA GLN A 12 15.44 8.41 13.18
C GLN A 12 14.92 7.29 12.26
N GLU A 13 14.32 6.24 12.80
CA GLU A 13 13.76 5.13 12.00
C GLU A 13 12.30 5.39 11.55
N ASP A 14 11.62 6.36 12.16
CA ASP A 14 10.18 6.59 11.97
C ASP A 14 9.87 7.31 10.64
N ASP A 15 10.72 8.26 10.22
CA ASP A 15 10.47 9.08 9.03
C ASP A 15 10.48 8.27 7.73
N GLY A 16 11.39 7.30 7.59
CA GLY A 16 11.45 6.44 6.41
C GLY A 16 10.23 5.51 6.31
N LYS A 17 9.76 5.02 7.46
CA LYS A 17 8.61 4.12 7.55
C LYS A 17 7.29 4.84 7.28
N LEU A 18 7.15 6.07 7.78
CA LEU A 18 6.01 6.93 7.51
C LEU A 18 5.92 7.31 6.02
N ARG A 19 7.05 7.69 5.40
CA ARG A 19 7.10 8.01 3.96
C ARG A 19 6.70 6.82 3.09
N ASN A 20 7.18 5.62 3.41
CA ASN A 20 6.77 4.41 2.69
C ASN A 20 5.29 4.08 2.90
N SER A 21 4.76 4.27 4.11
CA SER A 21 3.34 4.04 4.40
C SER A 21 2.44 5.01 3.65
N LEU A 22 2.83 6.29 3.56
CA LEU A 22 2.12 7.30 2.77
C LEU A 22 2.14 6.97 1.27
N ALA A 23 3.31 6.58 0.75
CA ALA A 23 3.44 6.13 -0.64
C ALA A 23 2.59 4.89 -0.93
N GLU A 24 2.51 3.93 0.00
CA GLU A 24 1.64 2.74 -0.11
C GLU A 24 0.16 3.14 -0.22
N LEU A 25 -0.29 4.12 0.58
CA LEU A 25 -1.66 4.63 0.55
C LEU A 25 -1.99 5.33 -0.78
N GLU A 26 -1.11 6.22 -1.25
CA GLU A 26 -1.28 6.91 -2.53
C GLU A 26 -1.36 5.93 -3.71
N CYS A 27 -0.49 4.92 -3.72
CA CYS A 27 -0.51 3.87 -4.75
C CYS A 27 -1.81 3.05 -4.68
N GLU A 28 -2.29 2.75 -3.47
CA GLU A 28 -3.48 1.93 -3.27
C GLU A 28 -4.73 2.66 -3.78
N GLU A 29 -4.88 3.94 -3.43
CA GLU A 29 -5.99 4.77 -3.86
C GLU A 29 -6.05 4.90 -5.39
N ALA A 30 -4.92 5.22 -6.03
CA ALA A 30 -4.85 5.33 -7.49
C ALA A 30 -5.19 4.00 -8.19
N ILE A 31 -4.70 2.87 -7.68
CA ILE A 31 -4.97 1.54 -8.25
C ILE A 31 -6.44 1.15 -8.08
N ILE A 32 -7.04 1.45 -6.92
CA ILE A 32 -8.46 1.18 -6.68
C ILE A 32 -9.33 2.04 -7.59
N GLN A 33 -9.02 3.33 -7.73
CA GLN A 33 -9.77 4.25 -8.58
C GLN A 33 -9.76 3.79 -10.03
N ASP A 34 -8.60 3.45 -10.60
CA ASP A 34 -8.51 2.94 -11.97
C ASP A 34 -9.32 1.64 -12.16
N LYS A 35 -9.29 0.74 -11.16
CA LYS A 35 -10.09 -0.49 -11.19
C LYS A 35 -11.59 -0.24 -11.10
N GLN A 36 -12.02 0.78 -10.35
CA GLN A 36 -13.43 1.15 -10.25
C GLN A 36 -13.92 1.81 -11.54
N GLU A 37 -13.12 2.68 -12.15
CA GLU A 37 -13.50 3.43 -13.35
C GLU A 37 -13.42 2.58 -14.62
N PHE A 38 -12.35 1.79 -14.79
CA PHE A 38 -12.10 1.04 -16.03
C PHE A 38 -12.26 -0.48 -15.89
N GLY A 39 -12.52 -0.99 -14.69
CA GLY A 39 -12.50 -2.44 -14.41
C GLY A 39 -11.09 -3.06 -14.42
N ARG A 40 -10.05 -2.28 -14.75
CA ARG A 40 -8.66 -2.72 -14.87
C ARG A 40 -7.70 -1.58 -14.52
N VAL A 41 -6.47 -1.95 -14.18
CA VAL A 41 -5.40 -0.98 -13.94
C VAL A 41 -4.74 -0.62 -15.26
N ARG A 42 -4.59 0.67 -15.59
CA ARG A 42 -3.91 1.09 -16.82
C ARG A 42 -2.39 1.00 -16.66
N ASN A 43 -1.72 0.50 -17.71
CA ASN A 43 -0.25 0.40 -17.74
C ASN A 43 0.44 1.77 -17.61
N SER A 44 -0.15 2.82 -18.20
CA SER A 44 0.36 4.18 -18.11
C SER A 44 0.39 4.69 -16.67
N MET A 45 -0.71 4.51 -15.94
CA MET A 45 -0.82 4.90 -14.53
C MET A 45 0.17 4.11 -13.66
N MET A 46 0.31 2.80 -13.87
CA MET A 46 1.31 2.00 -13.17
C MET A 46 2.74 2.46 -13.45
N SER A 47 3.06 2.86 -14.68
CA SER A 47 4.37 3.42 -15.01
C SER A 47 4.67 4.69 -14.23
N VAL A 48 3.66 5.55 -14.02
CA VAL A 48 3.80 6.78 -13.23
C VAL A 48 4.02 6.45 -11.75
N LEU A 49 3.26 5.52 -11.17
CA LEU A 49 3.43 5.12 -9.76
C LEU A 49 4.82 4.52 -9.50
N ARG A 50 5.32 3.71 -10.43
CA ARG A 50 6.66 3.12 -10.37
C ARG A 50 7.76 4.18 -10.38
N ALA A 51 7.64 5.18 -11.25
CA ALA A 51 8.57 6.30 -11.31
C ALA A 51 8.51 7.19 -10.05
N LYS A 52 7.32 7.32 -9.43
CA LYS A 52 7.11 8.19 -8.26
C LYS A 52 7.54 7.55 -6.93
N HIS A 53 7.25 6.26 -6.73
CA HIS A 53 7.34 5.60 -5.42
C HIS A 53 8.26 4.37 -5.37
N SER A 54 8.83 3.93 -6.51
CA SER A 54 9.56 2.67 -6.72
C SER A 54 8.71 1.53 -7.27
N ASP A 55 9.36 0.71 -8.11
CA ASP A 55 8.80 -0.50 -8.71
C ASP A 55 8.32 -1.50 -7.67
N GLU A 56 9.11 -1.71 -6.62
CA GLU A 56 8.81 -2.71 -5.59
C GLU A 56 7.53 -2.37 -4.84
N LEU A 57 7.39 -1.10 -4.43
CA LEU A 57 6.24 -0.61 -3.68
C LEU A 57 4.98 -0.66 -4.54
N ALA A 58 5.03 -0.11 -5.76
CA ALA A 58 3.88 -0.09 -6.67
C ALA A 58 3.39 -1.52 -7.01
N ASN A 59 4.31 -2.45 -7.29
CA ASN A 59 3.95 -3.84 -7.58
C ASN A 59 3.40 -4.58 -6.35
N ARG A 60 3.94 -4.31 -5.16
CA ARG A 60 3.44 -4.87 -3.89
C ARG A 60 2.01 -4.41 -3.61
N VAL A 61 1.73 -3.12 -3.78
CA VAL A 61 0.39 -2.54 -3.59
C VAL A 61 -0.59 -3.12 -4.61
N LEU A 62 -0.20 -3.22 -5.89
CA LEU A 62 -1.02 -3.85 -6.92
C LEU A 62 -1.40 -5.29 -6.55
N SER A 63 -0.43 -6.09 -6.09
CA SER A 63 -0.67 -7.46 -5.62
C SER A 63 -1.63 -7.51 -4.44
N ARG A 64 -1.47 -6.61 -3.46
CA ARG A 64 -2.40 -6.48 -2.32
C ARG A 64 -3.82 -6.14 -2.76
N VAL A 65 -4.00 -5.13 -3.62
CA VAL A 65 -5.33 -4.74 -4.11
C VAL A 65 -5.97 -5.89 -4.89
N ASN A 66 -5.22 -6.55 -5.77
CA ASN A 66 -5.71 -7.73 -6.49
C ASN A 66 -6.13 -8.86 -5.55
N LYS A 67 -5.34 -9.14 -4.50
CA LYS A 67 -5.70 -10.12 -3.47
C LYS A 67 -6.97 -9.74 -2.73
N ARG A 68 -7.14 -8.48 -2.30
CA ARG A 68 -8.34 -7.99 -1.60
C ARG A 68 -9.59 -8.10 -2.47
N ILE A 69 -9.48 -7.79 -3.76
CA ILE A 69 -10.58 -7.91 -4.71
C ILE A 69 -10.94 -9.38 -4.92
N ASN A 70 -9.94 -10.23 -5.17
CA ASN A 70 -10.17 -11.67 -5.36
C ASN A 70 -10.74 -12.32 -4.09
N SER A 71 -10.24 -11.98 -2.90
CA SER A 71 -10.78 -12.50 -1.63
C SER A 71 -12.22 -12.06 -1.38
N LYS A 72 -12.58 -10.82 -1.74
CA LYS A 72 -13.99 -10.36 -1.69
C LYS A 72 -14.87 -11.13 -2.65
N HIS A 73 -14.39 -11.42 -3.87
CA HIS A 73 -15.12 -12.24 -4.83
C HIS A 73 -15.23 -13.71 -4.41
N LEU A 74 -14.20 -14.27 -3.76
CA LEU A 74 -14.21 -15.65 -3.27
C LEU A 74 -15.18 -15.83 -2.10
N ASN A 75 -15.25 -14.87 -1.17
CA ASN A 75 -16.21 -14.90 -0.05
C ASN A 75 -17.67 -14.65 -0.47
N GLN A 76 -17.93 -14.17 -1.69
CA GLN A 76 -19.29 -14.08 -2.23
C GLN A 76 -19.75 -15.38 -2.93
N LYS A 77 -18.81 -16.24 -3.34
CA LYS A 77 -19.13 -17.51 -4.03
C LYS A 77 -19.36 -18.69 -3.08
N SER A 78 -19.20 -18.52 -1.76
CA SER A 78 -19.41 -19.59 -0.77
C SER A 78 -20.85 -19.69 -0.25
N PHE A 79 -21.80 -18.97 -0.85
CA PHE A 79 -23.23 -19.10 -0.57
C PHE A 79 -23.98 -19.52 -1.84
N ILE A 80 -23.72 -20.74 -2.33
CA ILE A 80 -24.64 -21.49 -3.22
C ILE A 80 -24.57 -22.95 -2.81
#